data_AF-A0A7K3L0G8-F1
#
_entry.id   AF-A0A7K3L0G8-F1
#
_cell.length_a   1.000
_cell.length_b   1.000
_cell.length_c   1.000
_cell.angle_alpha   90.00
_cell.angle_beta   90.00
_cell.angle_gamma   90.00
#
_symmetry.space_group_name_H-M   'P 1'
#
loop_
_entity.id
_entity.type
_entity.pdbx_description
1 polymer ?
#
loop_
_entity_poly.entity_id
_entity_poly.type
_entity_poly.pdbx_seq_one_letter_code
_entity_poly.pdbx_strand_id
1 'polypeptide(L)'
;MTRWSGRSSRCGRSAARERGPSMSNDDLPVILYKLLAYLYECMKRELPPSESQARDICGANATMLAAAAQSAVDKGLATGITVKRYYDGERAVRFEDAMLTADGAEYLIENSTMRKAKEVAGSVFQAALDVAMATLGRIATGI
;
A
#
# COMPACT_ATOMS: atom_id res chain seq x y z
N MET A 1 42.17 56.45 9.46
CA MET A 1 40.69 56.52 9.39
C MET A 1 40.21 55.64 8.24
N THR A 2 39.94 54.37 8.52
CA THR A 2 39.56 53.33 7.56
C THR A 2 38.03 53.30 7.40
N ARG A 3 37.52 53.62 6.21
CA ARG A 3 36.10 53.51 5.87
C ARG A 3 35.91 52.41 4.84
N TRP A 4 35.66 51.19 5.33
CA TRP A 4 35.29 50.04 4.50
C TRP A 4 33.77 49.93 4.54
N SER A 5 33.10 50.43 3.50
CA SER A 5 31.64 50.46 3.39
C SER A 5 31.12 49.19 2.70
N GLY A 6 30.31 48.42 3.43
CA GLY A 6 29.11 47.79 2.89
C GLY A 6 29.30 46.61 1.94
N ARG A 7 29.67 45.45 2.48
CA ARG A 7 29.40 44.17 1.80
C ARG A 7 27.95 43.81 2.07
N SER A 8 27.12 43.90 1.04
CA SER A 8 25.71 43.52 1.07
C SER A 8 25.59 42.02 1.30
N SER A 9 25.16 41.66 2.50
CA SER A 9 24.75 40.31 2.88
C SER A 9 23.48 39.94 2.12
N ARG A 10 23.62 39.51 0.86
CA ARG A 10 22.60 38.67 0.24
C ARG A 10 22.75 37.28 0.85
N CYS A 11 22.12 37.07 2.00
CA CYS A 11 21.69 35.74 2.39
C CYS A 11 20.69 35.27 1.33
N GLY A 12 21.21 34.65 0.26
CA GLY A 12 20.45 33.75 -0.57
C GLY A 12 19.96 32.64 0.33
N ARG A 13 18.71 32.76 0.78
CA ARG A 13 17.94 31.65 1.33
C ARG A 13 17.93 30.57 0.25
N SER A 14 18.83 29.60 0.38
CA SER A 14 18.70 28.32 -0.31
C SER A 14 17.35 27.77 0.08
N ALA A 15 16.39 27.87 -0.83
CA ALA A 15 15.16 27.11 -0.78
C ALA A 15 15.56 25.64 -0.89
N ALA A 16 15.88 25.03 0.26
CA ALA A 16 15.85 23.60 0.42
C ALA A 16 14.42 23.21 0.06
N ARG A 17 14.25 22.76 -1.18
CA ARG A 17 13.02 22.13 -1.65
C ARG A 17 12.80 20.98 -0.68
N GLU A 18 11.86 21.14 0.25
CA GLU A 18 11.45 20.08 1.14
C GLU A 18 11.08 18.91 0.23
N ARG A 19 11.97 17.91 0.15
CA ARG A 19 11.64 16.62 -0.44
C ARG A 19 10.52 16.12 0.45
N GLY A 20 9.28 16.19 -0.06
CA GLY A 20 8.14 15.57 0.59
C GLY A 20 8.51 14.13 0.98
N PRO A 21 7.89 13.59 2.05
CA PRO A 21 8.29 12.31 2.62
C PRO A 21 8.46 11.28 1.50
N SER A 22 9.68 10.77 1.35
CA SER A 22 10.00 9.76 0.34
C SER A 22 9.27 8.48 0.73
N MET A 23 8.15 8.22 0.08
CA MET A 23 7.43 6.97 0.25
C MET A 23 8.29 5.82 -0.29
N SER A 24 8.53 4.84 0.55
CA SER A 24 9.28 3.61 0.29
C SER A 24 8.33 2.44 0.11
N ASN A 25 8.81 1.36 -0.51
CA ASN A 25 7.97 0.21 -0.86
C ASN A 25 7.32 -0.50 0.35
N ASP A 26 7.93 -0.33 1.52
CA ASP A 26 7.53 -0.92 2.79
C ASP A 26 6.73 0.05 3.67
N ASP A 27 6.46 1.28 3.21
CA ASP A 27 5.66 2.21 3.98
C ASP A 27 4.20 1.78 4.03
N LEU A 28 3.55 2.06 5.15
CA LEU A 28 2.15 1.69 5.39
C LEU A 28 1.19 2.07 4.26
N PRO A 29 1.25 3.27 3.65
CA PRO A 29 0.35 3.63 2.55
C PRO A 29 0.64 2.83 1.27
N VAL A 30 1.88 2.39 1.04
CA VAL A 30 2.22 1.54 -0.10
C VAL A 30 1.69 0.13 0.10
N ILE A 31 1.87 -0.44 1.30
CA ILE A 31 1.34 -1.77 1.62
C ILE A 31 -0.19 -1.76 1.59
N LEU A 32 -0.83 -0.70 2.10
CA LEU A 32 -2.28 -0.52 2.00
C LEU A 32 -2.74 -0.46 0.55
N TYR A 33 -2.07 0.32 -0.31
CA TYR A 33 -2.37 0.36 -1.73
C TYR A 33 -2.25 -1.04 -2.37
N LYS A 34 -1.17 -1.78 -2.10
CA LYS A 34 -0.94 -3.12 -2.64
C LYS A 34 -2.05 -4.09 -2.22
N LEU A 35 -2.46 -4.05 -0.95
CA LEU A 35 -3.54 -4.88 -0.42
C LEU A 35 -4.89 -4.56 -1.07
N LEU A 36 -5.27 -3.28 -1.15
CA LEU A 36 -6.54 -2.87 -1.76
C LEU A 36 -6.56 -3.18 -3.26
N ALA A 37 -5.44 -2.96 -3.97
CA ALA A 37 -5.31 -3.30 -5.39
C ALA A 37 -5.43 -4.82 -5.63
N TYR A 38 -4.87 -5.63 -4.73
CA TYR A 38 -5.03 -7.09 -4.76
C TYR A 38 -6.50 -7.51 -4.64
N LEU A 39 -7.20 -7.00 -3.63
CA LEU A 39 -8.63 -7.30 -3.44
C LEU A 39 -9.48 -6.83 -4.62
N TYR A 40 -9.16 -5.68 -5.20
CA TYR A 40 -9.85 -5.17 -6.38
C TYR A 40 -9.72 -6.10 -7.60
N GLU A 41 -8.51 -6.59 -7.87
CA GLU A 41 -8.26 -7.51 -8.97
C GLU A 41 -8.85 -8.91 -8.73
N CYS A 42 -8.81 -9.41 -7.49
CA CYS A 42 -9.52 -10.63 -7.10
C CYS A 42 -11.02 -10.51 -7.39
N MET A 43 -11.64 -9.40 -6.97
CA MET A 43 -13.07 -9.13 -7.19
C MET A 43 -13.41 -9.05 -8.68
N LYS A 44 -12.60 -8.36 -9.49
CA LYS A 44 -12.81 -8.25 -10.94
C LYS A 44 -12.73 -9.58 -11.69
N ARG A 45 -11.96 -10.54 -11.16
CA ARG A 45 -11.73 -11.86 -11.78
C ARG A 45 -12.56 -12.96 -11.12
N GLU A 46 -13.43 -12.61 -10.17
CA GLU A 46 -14.25 -13.55 -9.38
C GLU A 46 -13.39 -14.61 -8.67
N LEU A 47 -12.18 -14.23 -8.24
CA LEU A 47 -11.23 -15.13 -7.56
C LEU A 47 -11.28 -14.92 -6.04
N PRO A 48 -11.31 -15.99 -5.24
CA PRO A 48 -11.23 -15.87 -3.79
C PRO A 48 -9.84 -15.35 -3.39
N PRO A 49 -9.75 -14.27 -2.62
CA PRO A 49 -8.47 -13.74 -2.17
C PRO A 49 -7.80 -14.70 -1.18
N SER A 50 -6.50 -14.88 -1.33
CA SER A 50 -5.68 -15.75 -0.48
C SER A 50 -4.73 -14.94 0.39
N GLU A 51 -4.65 -15.30 1.66
CA GLU A 51 -3.84 -14.63 2.67
C GLU A 51 -2.34 -14.79 2.40
N SER A 52 -1.91 -15.98 1.95
CA SER A 52 -0.51 -16.27 1.63
C SER A 52 -0.05 -15.43 0.45
N GLN A 53 -0.88 -15.35 -0.59
CA GLN A 53 -0.57 -14.54 -1.75
C GLN A 53 -0.61 -13.04 -1.47
N ALA A 54 -1.57 -12.56 -0.67
CA ALA A 54 -1.60 -11.17 -0.26
C ALA A 54 -0.29 -10.78 0.45
N ARG A 55 0.25 -11.68 1.30
CA ARG A 55 1.55 -11.49 1.95
C ARG A 55 2.70 -11.43 0.94
N ASP A 56 2.75 -12.37 0.00
CA ASP A 56 3.80 -12.45 -1.01
C ASP A 56 3.81 -11.24 -1.94
N ILE A 57 2.64 -10.82 -2.42
CA ILE A 57 2.46 -9.68 -3.33
C ILE A 57 2.76 -8.35 -2.63
N CYS A 58 2.37 -8.21 -1.36
CA CYS A 58 2.67 -7.01 -0.60
C CYS A 58 4.16 -6.88 -0.28
N GLY A 59 4.89 -8.00 -0.19
CA GLY A 59 6.30 -8.04 0.20
C GLY A 59 6.53 -7.55 1.64
N ALA A 60 5.48 -7.55 2.47
CA ALA A 60 5.47 -6.92 3.78
C ALA A 60 5.65 -7.93 4.90
N ASN A 61 6.25 -7.48 6.01
CA ASN A 61 6.23 -8.26 7.25
C ASN A 61 4.78 -8.37 7.79
N ALA A 62 4.54 -9.39 8.61
CA ALA A 62 3.21 -9.72 9.12
C ALA A 62 2.57 -8.56 9.91
N THR A 63 3.37 -7.80 10.66
CA THR A 63 2.92 -6.64 11.44
C THR A 63 2.41 -5.50 10.56
N MET A 64 3.14 -5.19 9.49
CA MET A 64 2.79 -4.12 8.55
C MET A 64 1.57 -4.51 7.71
N LEU A 65 1.50 -5.76 7.26
CA LEU A 65 0.32 -6.27 6.57
C LEU A 65 -0.91 -6.23 7.47
N ALA A 66 -0.77 -6.64 8.73
CA ALA A 66 -1.84 -6.56 9.73
C ALA A 66 -2.27 -5.11 10.01
N ALA A 67 -1.33 -4.17 10.09
CA ALA A 67 -1.64 -2.76 10.28
C ALA A 67 -2.38 -2.16 9.06
N ALA A 68 -1.96 -2.52 7.85
CA ALA A 68 -2.63 -2.10 6.61
C ALA A 68 -4.04 -2.71 6.51
N ALA A 69 -4.18 -4.00 6.78
CA ALA A 69 -5.46 -4.70 6.81
C ALA A 69 -6.43 -4.08 7.83
N GLN A 70 -5.96 -3.86 9.07
CA GLN A 70 -6.77 -3.20 10.09
C GLN A 70 -7.19 -1.80 9.65
N SER A 71 -6.27 -1.02 9.08
CA SER A 71 -6.57 0.33 8.57
C SER A 71 -7.60 0.31 7.43
N ALA A 72 -7.60 -0.72 6.59
CA ALA A 72 -8.58 -0.89 5.52
C ALA A 72 -9.98 -1.17 6.08
N VAL A 73 -10.08 -2.03 7.08
CA VAL A 73 -11.35 -2.39 7.74
C VAL A 73 -11.89 -1.22 8.56
N ASP A 74 -11.06 -0.58 9.38
CA ASP A 74 -11.46 0.54 10.25
C ASP A 74 -12.00 1.73 9.45
N LYS A 75 -11.50 1.93 8.23
CA LYS A 75 -11.94 2.99 7.31
C LYS A 75 -13.09 2.56 6.39
N GLY A 76 -13.56 1.32 6.50
CA GLY A 76 -14.62 0.79 5.62
C GLY A 76 -14.20 0.62 4.16
N LEU A 77 -12.90 0.55 3.87
CA LEU A 77 -12.35 0.38 2.51
C LEU A 77 -12.39 -1.08 2.06
N ALA A 78 -12.34 -2.02 3.00
CA ALA A 78 -12.44 -3.44 2.77
C ALA A 78 -13.26 -4.11 3.88
N THR A 79 -13.91 -5.21 3.53
CA THR A 79 -14.70 -6.04 4.44
C THR A 79 -14.22 -7.48 4.37
N GLY A 80 -14.64 -8.33 5.31
CA GLY A 80 -14.25 -9.74 5.33
C GLY A 80 -12.79 -10.00 5.67
N ILE A 81 -12.15 -9.07 6.41
CA ILE A 81 -10.75 -9.20 6.84
C ILE A 81 -10.70 -9.13 8.37
N THR A 82 -10.09 -10.13 8.98
CA THR A 82 -9.93 -10.22 10.43
C THR A 82 -8.45 -10.26 10.79
N VAL A 83 -8.01 -9.37 11.69
CA VAL A 83 -6.63 -9.37 12.21
C VAL A 83 -6.62 -10.05 13.58
N LYS A 84 -5.94 -11.19 13.68
CA LYS A 84 -5.75 -11.92 14.95
C LYS A 84 -4.37 -11.65 15.50
N ARG A 85 -4.29 -11.47 16.82
CA ARG A 85 -3.04 -11.38 17.56
C ARG A 85 -2.86 -12.63 18.40
N TYR A 86 -1.73 -13.30 18.24
CA TYR A 86 -1.37 -14.49 19.01
C TYR A 86 -0.57 -14.12 20.26
N TYR A 87 -0.47 -15.08 21.19
CA TYR A 87 0.17 -14.91 22.49
C TYR A 87 1.69 -14.69 22.40
N ASP A 88 2.32 -15.17 21.34
CA ASP A 88 3.73 -14.94 20.99
C ASP A 88 3.99 -13.52 20.43
N GLY A 89 2.94 -12.72 20.25
CA GLY A 89 3.03 -11.38 19.68
C GLY A 89 2.91 -11.34 18.15
N GLU A 90 2.79 -12.49 17.48
CA GLU A 90 2.55 -12.54 16.05
C GLU A 90 1.16 -12.00 15.71
N ARG A 91 1.07 -11.38 14.53
CA ARG A 91 -0.19 -10.92 13.95
C ARG A 91 -0.44 -11.69 12.68
N ALA A 92 -1.63 -12.28 12.55
CA ALA A 92 -2.08 -12.88 11.31
C ALA A 92 -3.29 -12.14 10.78
N VAL A 93 -3.32 -12.02 9.45
CA VAL A 93 -4.48 -11.55 8.71
C VAL A 93 -5.22 -12.78 8.21
N ARG A 94 -6.53 -12.82 8.42
CA ARG A 94 -7.45 -13.82 7.91
C ARG A 94 -8.46 -13.18 6.97
N PHE A 95 -8.75 -13.85 5.87
CA PHE A 95 -9.74 -13.44 4.89
C PHE A 95 -10.96 -14.37 5.01
N GLU A 96 -12.09 -13.78 5.39
CA GLU A 96 -13.40 -14.42 5.52
C GLU A 96 -14.33 -13.65 4.57
N ASP A 97 -14.40 -14.09 3.30
CA ASP A 97 -15.09 -13.36 2.21
C ASP A 97 -14.54 -11.93 2.02
N ALA A 98 -13.21 -11.80 2.00
CA ALA A 98 -12.56 -10.50 1.87
C ALA A 98 -12.94 -9.80 0.55
N MET A 99 -13.49 -8.59 0.65
CA MET A 99 -13.94 -7.82 -0.50
C MET A 99 -13.59 -6.34 -0.35
N LEU A 100 -13.29 -5.70 -1.48
CA LEU A 100 -13.15 -4.26 -1.55
C LEU A 100 -14.55 -3.60 -1.55
N THR A 101 -14.72 -2.51 -0.79
CA THR A 101 -15.96 -1.72 -0.83
C THR A 101 -15.92 -0.70 -1.97
N ALA A 102 -17.08 -0.09 -2.27
CA ALA A 102 -17.14 1.03 -3.22
C ALA A 102 -16.25 2.19 -2.77
N ASP A 103 -16.29 2.54 -1.47
CA ASP A 103 -15.42 3.56 -0.87
C ASP A 103 -13.94 3.19 -0.99
N GLY A 104 -13.60 1.90 -0.87
CA GLY A 104 -12.25 1.39 -1.12
C GLY A 104 -11.77 1.60 -2.55
N ALA A 105 -12.66 1.38 -3.53
CA ALA A 105 -12.37 1.60 -4.95
C ALA A 105 -12.19 3.11 -5.25
N GLU A 106 -13.08 3.95 -4.74
CA GLU A 106 -12.97 5.41 -4.87
C GLU A 106 -11.69 5.92 -4.22
N TYR A 107 -11.35 5.42 -3.03
CA TYR A 107 -10.12 5.77 -2.32
C TYR A 107 -8.86 5.43 -3.14
N LEU A 108 -8.84 4.32 -3.88
CA LEU A 108 -7.72 3.98 -4.77
C LEU A 108 -7.58 4.96 -5.94
N ILE A 109 -8.68 5.52 -6.43
CA ILE A 109 -8.72 6.39 -7.62
C ILE A 109 -8.45 7.85 -7.25
N GLU A 110 -9.12 8.35 -6.21
CA GLU A 110 -9.17 9.78 -5.90
C GLU A 110 -8.09 10.22 -4.91
N ASN A 111 -7.59 9.32 -4.07
CA ASN A 111 -6.68 9.69 -3.00
C ASN A 111 -5.27 10.01 -3.53
N SER A 112 -4.81 11.24 -3.30
CA SER A 112 -3.49 11.70 -3.72
C SER A 112 -2.32 10.89 -3.14
N THR A 113 -2.48 10.32 -1.93
CA THR A 113 -1.49 9.42 -1.33
C THR A 113 -1.49 8.05 -1.99
N MET A 114 -2.66 7.53 -2.38
CA MET A 114 -2.75 6.26 -3.11
C MET A 114 -2.18 6.38 -4.53
N ARG A 115 -2.34 7.53 -5.18
CA ARG A 115 -1.67 7.81 -6.45
C ARG A 115 -0.14 7.76 -6.32
N LYS A 116 0.42 8.37 -5.28
CA LYS A 116 1.87 8.29 -4.98
C LYS A 116 2.28 6.86 -4.62
N ALA A 117 1.46 6.15 -3.85
CA ALA A 117 1.70 4.74 -3.52
C ALA A 117 1.74 3.85 -4.77
N LYS A 118 0.84 4.09 -5.74
CA LYS A 118 0.83 3.43 -7.05
C LYS A 118 2.11 3.70 -7.84
N GLU A 119 2.57 4.96 -7.86
CA GLU A 119 3.82 5.34 -8.52
C GLU A 119 5.03 4.63 -7.88
N VAL A 120 5.05 4.52 -6.54
CA VAL A 120 6.12 3.82 -5.79
C VAL A 120 6.07 2.30 -5.99
N ALA A 121 4.88 1.70 -6.01
CA ALA A 121 4.71 0.28 -6.30
C ALA A 121 5.19 -0.05 -7.74
N GLY A 122 4.92 0.86 -8.68
CA GLY A 122 5.47 0.81 -10.04
C GLY A 122 4.94 -0.34 -10.89
N SER A 123 5.49 -0.47 -12.10
CA SER A 123 5.10 -1.49 -13.07
C SER A 123 5.52 -2.91 -12.68
N VAL A 124 6.58 -3.06 -11.88
CA VAL A 124 7.03 -4.36 -11.36
C VAL A 124 5.96 -4.99 -10.46
N PHE A 125 5.35 -4.18 -9.58
CA PHE A 125 4.24 -4.64 -8.75
C PHE A 125 3.03 -5.05 -9.61
N GLN A 126 2.69 -4.28 -10.63
CA GLN A 126 1.57 -4.59 -11.52
C GLN A 126 1.78 -5.91 -12.25
N ALA A 127 2.99 -6.15 -12.77
CA ALA A 127 3.34 -7.44 -13.37
C ALA A 127 3.26 -8.61 -12.37
N ALA A 128 3.75 -8.42 -11.14
CA ALA A 128 3.65 -9.43 -10.08
C ALA A 128 2.19 -9.72 -9.70
N LEU A 129 1.35 -8.69 -9.64
CA LEU A 129 -0.07 -8.81 -9.38
C LEU A 129 -0.77 -9.63 -10.47
N ASP A 130 -0.49 -9.35 -11.75
CA ASP A 130 -1.06 -10.11 -12.86
C ASP A 130 -0.65 -11.58 -12.83
N VAL A 131 0.60 -11.88 -12.53
CA VAL A 131 1.10 -13.26 -12.39
C VAL A 131 0.44 -13.98 -11.20
N ALA A 132 0.25 -13.28 -10.09
CA ALA A 132 -0.40 -13.85 -8.92
C ALA A 132 -1.88 -14.17 -9.20
N MET A 133 -2.60 -13.27 -9.89
CA MET A 133 -3.98 -13.51 -10.32
C MET A 133 -4.08 -14.68 -11.29
N ALA A 134 -3.14 -14.81 -12.23
CA ALA A 134 -3.10 -15.96 -13.13
C ALA A 134 -2.86 -17.28 -12.36
N THR A 135 -2.04 -17.24 -11.32
CA THR A 135 -1.80 -18.40 -10.44
C THR A 135 -3.04 -18.77 -9.64
N LEU A 136 -3.75 -17.80 -9.06
CA LEU A 136 -5.04 -18.05 -8.39
C LEU A 136 -6.07 -18.66 -9.31
N GLY A 137 -6.18 -18.12 -10.54
CA GLY A 137 -7.12 -18.62 -11.53
C GLY A 137 -6.93 -20.11 -11.77
N ARG A 138 -5.68 -20.56 -11.93
CA ARG A 138 -5.35 -21.99 -12.12
C ARG A 138 -5.73 -22.85 -10.91
N ILE A 139 -5.41 -22.38 -9.70
CA ILE A 139 -5.76 -23.08 -8.46
C ILE A 139 -7.28 -23.20 -8.30
N ALA A 140 -8.03 -22.14 -8.61
CA ALA A 140 -9.49 -22.12 -8.52
C ALA A 140 -10.18 -22.99 -9.60
N THR A 141 -9.58 -23.12 -10.79
CA THR A 141 -10.11 -23.98 -11.87
C THR A 141 -9.65 -25.43 -11.80
N GLY A 142 -8.76 -25.79 -10.86
CA GLY A 142 -8.34 -27.18 -10.63
C GLY A 142 -7.54 -27.80 -11.78
N ILE A 143 -6.79 -26.99 -12.53
CA ILE A 143 -5.91 -27.43 -13.63
C ILE A 143 -4.44 -27.35 -13.19
#